data_AF-A0A538RMG5-F1
#
_entry.id   AF-A0A538RMG5-F1
#
_cell.length_a   1.000
_cell.length_b   1.000
_cell.length_c   1.000
_cell.angle_alpha   90.00
_cell.angle_beta   90.00
_cell.angle_gamma   90.00
#
_symmetry.space_group_name_H-M   'P 1'
#
loop_
_entity.id
_entity.type
_entity.pdbx_description
1 polymer ?
#
loop_
_entity_poly.entity_id
_entity_poly.type
_entity_poly.pdbx_seq_one_letter_code
_entity_poly.pdbx_strand_id
1 'polypeptide(L)'
;MTEASLVEQQLKIRPALVRDRSLYYYGNEETNELLRKYGYEPMQMNPEDVLTRVVRVIHKGDEEDLSKTGVTILLREHGYWTVRATLTQMRLLGRLGYQVEELGRREPRPRQVRIVVSKREQVAEVGAHRVDIYSAAKSETGYVILGGAFDDSIDELRAAGFKVEILADPPGVKR
;
A
#
# COMPACT_ATOMS: atom_id res chain seq x y z
N MET A 1 6.99 -4.89 17.60
CA MET A 1 5.73 -4.53 18.28
C MET A 1 5.41 -3.10 17.85
N THR A 2 4.26 -2.84 17.25
CA THR A 2 3.90 -1.50 16.75
C THR A 2 3.09 -0.73 17.80
N GLU A 3 3.10 0.59 17.74
CA GLU A 3 2.29 1.45 18.61
C GLU A 3 0.79 1.10 18.54
N ALA A 4 0.30 0.79 17.34
CA ALA A 4 -1.07 0.33 17.14
C ALA A 4 -1.39 -0.96 17.90
N SER A 5 -0.44 -1.90 17.99
CA SER A 5 -0.60 -3.12 18.79
C SER A 5 -0.63 -2.83 20.30
N LEU A 6 0.12 -1.82 20.76
CA LEU A 6 0.09 -1.40 22.16
C LEU A 6 -1.25 -0.75 22.52
N VAL A 7 -1.78 0.11 21.65
CA VAL A 7 -3.11 0.72 21.80
C VAL A 7 -4.19 -0.34 21.86
N GLU A 8 -4.15 -1.33 20.95
CA GLU A 8 -5.12 -2.42 20.95
C GLU A 8 -5.05 -3.27 22.23
N GLN A 9 -3.85 -3.60 22.69
CA GLN A 9 -3.68 -4.43 23.90
C GLN A 9 -4.03 -3.69 25.19
N GLN A 10 -3.61 -2.44 25.34
CA GLN A 10 -3.78 -1.68 26.57
C GLN A 10 -5.16 -1.03 26.67
N LEU A 11 -5.67 -0.47 25.57
CA LEU A 11 -6.92 0.29 25.56
C LEU A 11 -8.10 -0.52 25.02
N LYS A 12 -7.87 -1.73 24.49
CA LYS A 12 -8.89 -2.58 23.86
C LYS A 12 -9.60 -1.91 22.68
N ILE A 13 -8.96 -0.91 22.07
CA ILE A 13 -9.48 -0.19 20.90
C ILE A 13 -8.97 -0.90 19.65
N ARG A 14 -9.89 -1.49 18.89
CA ARG A 14 -9.53 -2.13 17.62
C ARG A 14 -9.38 -1.07 16.52
N PRO A 15 -8.19 -0.96 15.89
CA PRO A 15 -8.02 -0.05 14.76
C PRO A 15 -8.84 -0.53 13.56
N ALA A 16 -9.55 0.38 12.91
CA ALA A 16 -10.16 0.18 11.61
C ALA A 16 -9.13 0.33 10.48
N LEU A 17 -8.15 1.22 10.66
CA LEU A 17 -7.05 1.46 9.74
C LEU A 17 -5.86 2.01 10.52
N VAL A 18 -4.65 1.59 10.16
CA VAL A 18 -3.40 2.21 10.62
C VAL A 18 -2.68 2.74 9.38
N ARG A 19 -2.41 4.04 9.33
CA ARG A 19 -1.69 4.68 8.23
C ARG A 19 -0.67 5.65 8.81
N ASP A 20 0.59 5.47 8.45
CA ASP A 20 1.72 6.25 8.96
C ASP A 20 1.75 6.26 10.50
N ARG A 21 1.60 7.45 11.10
CA ARG A 21 1.56 7.66 12.56
C ARG A 21 0.14 7.84 13.08
N SER A 22 -0.87 7.57 12.25
CA SER A 22 -2.28 7.76 12.58
C SER A 22 -3.00 6.42 12.70
N LEU A 23 -3.81 6.31 13.74
CA LEU A 23 -4.69 5.18 14.00
C LEU A 23 -6.14 5.67 13.87
N TYR A 24 -6.89 5.03 12.99
CA TYR A 24 -8.31 5.30 12.79
C TYR A 24 -9.12 4.20 13.46
N TYR A 25 -10.15 4.58 14.20
CA TYR A 25 -11.03 3.67 14.92
C TYR A 25 -12.47 4.19 14.89
N TYR A 26 -13.41 3.28 15.11
CA TYR A 26 -14.78 3.66 15.43
C TYR A 26 -14.88 3.75 16.96
N GLY A 27 -15.33 4.88 17.47
CA GLY A 27 -15.44 5.10 18.91
C GLY A 27 -16.39 6.24 19.26
N ASN A 28 -16.47 6.51 20.55
CA ASN A 28 -17.30 7.55 21.16
C ASN A 28 -16.43 8.45 22.06
N GLU A 29 -17.04 9.42 22.74
CA GLU A 29 -16.29 10.37 23.56
C GLU A 29 -15.58 9.70 24.75
N GLU A 30 -16.15 8.64 25.33
CA GLU A 30 -15.47 7.84 26.38
C GLU A 30 -14.15 7.24 25.88
N THR A 31 -14.17 6.72 24.64
CA THR A 31 -12.96 6.20 23.98
C THR A 31 -11.95 7.33 23.72
N ASN A 32 -12.43 8.51 23.32
CA ASN A 32 -11.59 9.68 23.07
C ASN A 32 -10.92 10.17 24.36
N GLU A 33 -11.65 10.25 25.46
CA GLU A 33 -11.12 10.62 26.77
C GLU A 33 -10.04 9.65 27.25
N LEU A 34 -10.28 8.34 27.05
CA LEU A 34 -9.29 7.32 27.35
C LEU A 34 -8.01 7.56 26.54
N LEU A 35 -8.12 7.76 25.22
CA LEU A 35 -6.97 8.05 24.37
C LEU A 35 -6.21 9.32 24.79
N ARG A 36 -6.92 10.39 25.18
CA ARG A 36 -6.30 11.63 25.68
C ARG A 36 -5.49 11.40 26.97
N LYS A 37 -5.97 10.54 27.88
CA LYS A 37 -5.22 10.18 29.11
C LYS A 37 -3.87 9.52 28.82
N TYR A 38 -3.75 8.85 27.67
CA TYR A 38 -2.52 8.20 27.23
C TYR A 38 -1.69 9.09 26.28
N GLY A 39 -2.06 10.37 26.14
CA GLY A 39 -1.31 11.36 25.36
C GLY A 39 -1.63 11.37 23.87
N TYR A 40 -2.69 10.67 23.42
CA TYR A 40 -3.15 10.75 22.04
C TYR A 40 -4.13 11.92 21.84
N GLU A 41 -4.19 12.44 20.61
CA GLU A 41 -5.08 13.54 20.22
C GLU A 41 -6.16 13.02 19.24
N PRO A 42 -7.26 12.43 19.74
CA PRO A 42 -8.32 11.94 18.88
C PRO A 42 -9.04 13.10 18.19
N MET A 43 -9.16 13.01 16.86
CA MET A 43 -9.88 13.95 16.02
C MET A 43 -11.02 13.26 15.30
N GLN A 44 -12.17 13.92 15.24
CA GLN A 44 -13.28 13.41 14.45
C GLN A 44 -12.96 13.54 12.96
N MET A 45 -13.05 12.42 12.24
CA MET A 45 -12.80 12.36 10.80
C MET A 45 -14.08 11.95 10.06
N ASN A 46 -14.25 12.46 8.84
CA ASN A 46 -15.27 11.95 7.93
C ASN A 46 -14.80 10.58 7.39
N PRO A 47 -15.59 9.50 7.56
CA PRO A 47 -15.22 8.17 7.05
C PRO A 47 -14.90 8.14 5.56
N GLU A 48 -15.53 9.01 4.76
CA GLU A 48 -15.30 9.08 3.31
C GLU A 48 -13.88 9.54 2.94
N ASP A 49 -13.19 10.22 3.87
CA ASP A 49 -11.83 10.72 3.73
C ASP A 49 -10.77 9.75 4.27
N VAL A 50 -11.21 8.65 4.90
CA VAL A 50 -10.35 7.68 5.58
C VAL A 50 -10.45 6.30 4.93
N LEU A 51 -11.68 5.83 4.69
CA LEU A 51 -11.91 4.51 4.15
C LEU A 51 -11.43 4.45 2.71
N THR A 52 -10.48 3.55 2.45
CA THR A 52 -9.94 3.33 1.11
C THR A 52 -10.55 2.11 0.46
N ARG A 53 -10.65 2.14 -0.86
CA ARG A 53 -11.00 1.01 -1.71
C ARG A 53 -9.94 0.82 -2.77
N VAL A 54 -9.78 -0.42 -3.21
CA VAL A 54 -8.97 -0.71 -4.40
C VAL A 54 -9.90 -0.75 -5.60
N VAL A 55 -9.60 0.07 -6.60
CA VAL A 55 -10.42 0.23 -7.80
C VAL A 55 -9.54 0.24 -9.05
N ARG A 56 -10.17 -0.04 -10.19
CA ARG A 56 -9.57 0.13 -11.49
C ARG A 56 -9.89 1.54 -12.01
N VAL A 57 -8.89 2.18 -12.60
CA VAL A 57 -9.03 3.46 -13.29
C VAL A 57 -8.58 3.25 -14.73
N ILE A 58 -9.51 3.36 -15.68
CA ILE A 58 -9.17 3.24 -17.11
C ILE A 58 -8.26 4.41 -17.50
N HIS A 59 -7.22 4.11 -18.29
CA HIS A 59 -6.24 5.11 -18.70
C HIS A 59 -6.92 6.31 -19.35
N LYS A 60 -6.61 7.48 -18.80
CA LYS A 60 -6.98 8.78 -19.32
C LYS A 60 -5.89 9.77 -18.94
N GLY A 61 -5.23 10.36 -19.94
CA GLY A 61 -4.07 11.21 -19.69
C GLY A 61 -2.86 10.42 -19.22
N ASP A 62 -1.96 11.10 -18.51
CA ASP A 62 -0.75 10.51 -17.95
C ASP A 62 -0.92 10.10 -16.48
N GLU A 63 0.08 9.38 -15.98
CA GLU A 63 0.16 8.94 -14.59
C GLU A 63 0.36 10.12 -13.61
N GLU A 64 0.96 11.21 -14.07
CA GLU A 64 1.29 12.37 -13.24
C GLU A 64 0.00 13.06 -12.76
N ASP A 65 -0.95 13.26 -13.67
CA ASP A 65 -2.26 13.84 -13.35
C ASP A 65 -3.07 12.96 -12.40
N LEU A 66 -3.01 11.64 -12.58
CA LEU A 66 -3.61 10.70 -11.64
C LEU A 66 -2.97 10.84 -10.25
N SER A 67 -1.64 10.92 -10.19
CA SER A 67 -0.89 11.03 -8.94
C SER A 67 -1.19 12.31 -8.16
N LYS A 68 -1.45 13.44 -8.85
CA LYS A 68 -1.86 14.72 -8.24
C LYS A 68 -3.17 14.62 -7.45
N THR A 69 -4.00 13.60 -7.71
CA THR A 69 -5.25 13.37 -6.94
C THR A 69 -5.00 12.75 -5.56
N GLY A 70 -3.76 12.37 -5.26
CA GLY A 70 -3.35 11.78 -3.99
C GLY A 70 -3.72 10.30 -3.83
N VAL A 71 -4.16 9.64 -4.89
CA VAL A 71 -4.37 8.18 -4.89
C VAL A 71 -3.04 7.45 -4.89
N THR A 72 -3.03 6.23 -4.33
CA THR A 72 -1.85 5.35 -4.42
C THR A 72 -2.02 4.42 -5.61
N ILE A 73 -1.11 4.49 -6.59
CA ILE A 73 -1.12 3.62 -7.76
C ILE A 73 -0.45 2.30 -7.39
N LEU A 74 -1.23 1.22 -7.31
CA LEU A 74 -0.73 -0.11 -6.94
C LEU A 74 -0.19 -0.89 -8.15
N LEU A 75 -0.83 -0.76 -9.32
CA LEU A 75 -0.40 -1.44 -10.55
C LEU A 75 -0.61 -0.54 -11.77
N ARG A 76 0.34 -0.60 -12.69
CA ARG A 76 0.37 0.08 -13.99
C ARG A 76 0.19 -0.96 -15.09
N GLU A 77 -1.06 -1.24 -15.46
CA GLU A 77 -1.38 -2.19 -16.54
C GLU A 77 -1.58 -1.46 -17.86
N HIS A 78 -1.50 -2.14 -19.00
CA HIS A 78 -1.46 -1.46 -20.31
C HIS A 78 -2.70 -0.57 -20.57
N GLY A 79 -3.88 -1.01 -20.12
CA GLY A 79 -5.15 -0.30 -20.35
C GLY A 79 -5.75 0.39 -19.13
N TYR A 80 -5.19 0.18 -17.94
CA TYR A 80 -5.74 0.70 -16.70
C TYR A 80 -4.71 0.74 -15.58
N TRP A 81 -4.93 1.65 -14.63
CA TRP A 81 -4.25 1.63 -13.34
C TRP A 81 -5.12 0.94 -12.31
N THR A 82 -4.49 0.18 -11.41
CA THR A 82 -5.14 -0.21 -10.16
C THR A 82 -4.71 0.75 -9.09
N VAL A 83 -5.66 1.41 -8.42
CA VAL A 83 -5.36 2.41 -7.39
C VAL A 83 -6.05 2.08 -6.08
N ARG A 84 -5.44 2.50 -4.98
CA ARG A 84 -6.09 2.63 -3.68
C ARG A 84 -6.50 4.08 -3.49
N ALA A 85 -7.79 4.31 -3.27
CA ALA A 85 -8.37 5.65 -3.17
C ALA A 85 -9.47 5.72 -2.11
N THR A 86 -9.63 6.88 -1.48
CA THR A 86 -10.78 7.19 -0.61
C THR A 86 -12.03 7.49 -1.44
N LEU A 87 -13.21 7.57 -0.81
CA LEU A 87 -14.44 7.92 -1.53
C LEU A 87 -14.39 9.36 -2.09
N THR A 88 -13.80 10.29 -1.33
CA THR A 88 -13.56 11.67 -1.79
C THR A 88 -12.64 11.69 -3.02
N GLN A 89 -11.56 10.91 -3.01
CA GLN A 89 -10.67 10.78 -4.17
C GLN A 89 -11.36 10.16 -5.37
N MET A 90 -12.18 9.11 -5.19
CA MET A 90 -12.94 8.51 -6.29
C MET A 90 -13.94 9.49 -6.91
N ARG A 91 -14.61 10.34 -6.11
CA ARG A 91 -15.48 11.41 -6.62
C ARG A 91 -14.69 12.46 -7.41
N LEU A 92 -13.49 12.83 -6.94
CA LEU A 92 -12.59 13.73 -7.66
C LEU A 92 -12.18 13.13 -9.01
N LEU A 93 -11.77 11.87 -9.05
CA LEU A 93 -11.46 11.15 -10.28
C LEU A 93 -12.63 11.20 -11.28
N GLY A 94 -13.85 10.93 -10.80
CA GLY A 94 -15.06 11.04 -11.63
C GLY A 94 -15.30 12.45 -12.18
N ARG A 95 -15.06 13.50 -11.39
CA ARG A 95 -15.16 14.91 -11.85
C ARG A 95 -14.10 15.29 -12.88
N LEU A 96 -12.90 14.74 -12.74
CA LEU A 96 -11.83 14.83 -13.74
C LEU A 96 -12.11 13.94 -14.96
N GLY A 97 -13.22 13.19 -14.93
CA GLY A 97 -13.72 12.35 -16.00
C GLY A 97 -12.93 11.06 -16.21
N TYR A 98 -12.23 10.57 -15.18
CA TYR A 98 -11.71 9.20 -15.17
C TYR A 98 -12.87 8.21 -15.01
N GLN A 99 -12.76 7.06 -15.68
CA GLN A 99 -13.68 5.95 -15.48
C GLN A 99 -13.13 5.06 -14.36
N VAL A 100 -13.85 5.05 -13.23
CA VAL A 100 -13.53 4.26 -12.05
C VAL A 100 -14.44 3.04 -12.00
N GLU A 101 -13.85 1.85 -11.92
CA GLU A 101 -14.54 0.57 -11.88
C GLU A 101 -14.15 -0.21 -10.62
N GLU A 102 -15.12 -0.85 -9.98
CA GLU A 102 -14.83 -1.81 -8.92
C GLU A 102 -14.11 -3.03 -9.50
N LEU A 103 -13.07 -3.52 -8.82
CA LEU A 103 -12.33 -4.72 -9.23
C LEU A 103 -13.17 -6.01 -9.20
N GLY A 104 -14.36 -5.96 -8.59
CA GLY A 104 -15.20 -7.13 -8.36
C GLY A 104 -14.47 -8.20 -7.54
N ARG A 105 -14.50 -9.45 -8.01
CA ARG A 105 -13.83 -10.58 -7.34
C ARG A 105 -12.37 -10.78 -7.75
N ARG A 106 -11.82 -9.96 -8.64
CA ARG A 106 -10.44 -10.11 -9.12
C ARG A 106 -9.51 -9.30 -8.24
N GLU A 107 -8.75 -9.98 -7.40
CA GLU A 107 -7.68 -9.32 -6.64
C GLU A 107 -6.55 -8.86 -7.55
N PRO A 108 -5.95 -7.68 -7.29
CA PRO A 108 -4.80 -7.21 -8.03
C PRO A 108 -3.62 -8.14 -7.78
N ARG A 109 -2.96 -8.56 -8.86
CA ARG A 109 -1.81 -9.48 -8.77
C ARG A 109 -0.51 -8.68 -8.70
N PRO A 110 0.30 -8.86 -7.64
CA PRO A 110 1.60 -8.20 -7.57
C PRO A 110 2.52 -8.65 -8.73
N ARG A 111 3.55 -7.85 -9.03
CA ARG A 111 4.64 -8.23 -9.93
C ARG A 111 5.53 -9.25 -9.25
N GLN A 112 6.05 -10.21 -10.03
CA GLN A 112 7.17 -11.01 -9.56
C GLN A 112 8.44 -10.18 -9.65
N VAL A 113 9.21 -10.13 -8.57
CA VAL A 113 10.42 -9.32 -8.49
C VAL A 113 11.61 -10.15 -8.03
N ARG A 114 12.78 -9.78 -8.55
CA ARG A 114 14.08 -10.21 -8.09
C ARG A 114 14.86 -9.02 -7.56
N ILE A 115 15.35 -9.15 -6.33
CA ILE A 115 16.12 -8.10 -5.67
C ILE A 115 17.46 -8.70 -5.25
N VAL A 116 18.56 -8.01 -5.59
CA VAL A 116 19.91 -8.44 -5.20
C VAL A 116 20.42 -7.50 -4.13
N VAL A 117 20.82 -8.08 -2.99
CA VAL A 117 21.38 -7.34 -1.85
C VAL A 117 22.73 -7.93 -1.48
N SER A 118 23.61 -7.11 -0.91
CA SER A 118 24.99 -7.52 -0.57
C SER A 118 25.09 -8.18 0.80
N LYS A 119 24.19 -7.81 1.72
CA LYS A 119 24.21 -8.23 3.12
C LYS A 119 22.89 -8.85 3.54
N ARG A 120 22.92 -9.65 4.61
CA ARG A 120 21.72 -10.34 5.11
C ARG A 120 20.73 -9.38 5.75
N GLU A 121 21.23 -8.33 6.42
CA GLU A 121 20.40 -7.33 7.12
C GLU A 121 19.47 -6.60 6.14
N GLN A 122 19.96 -6.38 4.92
CA GLN A 122 19.18 -5.79 3.82
C GLN A 122 17.98 -6.63 3.40
N VAL A 123 17.95 -7.93 3.68
CA VAL A 123 16.77 -8.78 3.43
C VAL A 123 15.60 -8.34 4.32
N ALA A 124 15.87 -7.99 5.57
CA ALA A 124 14.86 -7.49 6.49
C ALA A 124 14.38 -6.09 6.09
N GLU A 125 15.30 -5.24 5.62
CA GLU A 125 14.98 -3.91 5.07
C GLU A 125 14.06 -4.03 3.85
N VAL A 126 14.35 -4.94 2.91
CA VAL A 126 13.47 -5.21 1.76
C VAL A 126 12.07 -5.66 2.21
N GLY A 127 11.99 -6.52 3.23
CA GLY A 127 10.70 -6.95 3.80
C GLY A 127 9.88 -5.82 4.41
N ALA A 128 10.51 -4.72 4.85
CA ALA A 128 9.80 -3.55 5.37
C ALA A 128 9.06 -2.75 4.27
N HIS A 129 9.43 -2.93 3.00
CA HIS A 129 8.83 -2.25 1.85
C HIS A 129 7.64 -3.01 1.24
N ARG A 130 6.83 -3.69 2.05
CA ARG A 130 5.60 -4.37 1.61
C ARG A 130 5.81 -5.41 0.49
N VAL A 131 7.00 -6.03 0.46
CA VAL A 131 7.32 -7.15 -0.43
C VAL A 131 6.93 -8.47 0.23
N ASP A 132 6.17 -9.30 -0.48
CA ASP A 132 5.92 -10.66 -0.07
C ASP A 132 7.08 -11.56 -0.49
N ILE A 133 8.01 -11.81 0.43
CA ILE A 133 9.22 -12.60 0.18
C ILE A 133 8.90 -14.09 0.36
N TYR A 134 8.95 -14.85 -0.73
CA TYR A 134 8.81 -16.31 -0.68
C TYR A 134 10.16 -17.05 -0.80
N SER A 135 11.24 -16.38 -1.22
CA SER A 135 12.58 -16.98 -1.23
C SER A 135 13.68 -15.94 -1.01
N ALA A 136 14.68 -16.28 -0.20
CA ALA A 136 15.91 -15.52 -0.05
C ALA A 136 17.08 -16.50 0.04
N ALA A 137 17.94 -16.50 -0.98
CA ALA A 137 19.06 -17.43 -1.10
C ALA A 137 20.40 -16.69 -1.20
N LYS A 138 21.45 -17.27 -0.63
CA LYS A 138 22.81 -16.75 -0.79
C LYS A 138 23.28 -16.97 -2.23
N SER A 139 23.99 -15.99 -2.77
CA SER A 139 24.65 -16.03 -4.08
C SER A 139 26.12 -15.62 -3.94
N GLU A 140 26.90 -15.72 -5.01
CA GLU A 140 28.32 -15.35 -5.00
C GLU A 140 28.57 -13.89 -4.57
N THR A 141 27.65 -12.99 -4.91
CA THR A 141 27.79 -11.54 -4.65
C THR A 141 26.96 -11.03 -3.47
N GLY A 142 26.31 -11.92 -2.71
CA GLY A 142 25.43 -11.53 -1.60
C GLY A 142 24.21 -12.44 -1.48
N TYR A 143 23.01 -11.86 -1.57
CA TYR A 143 21.74 -12.56 -1.48
C TYR A 143 20.82 -12.17 -2.64
N VAL A 144 20.06 -13.15 -3.12
CA VAL A 144 18.99 -12.97 -4.10
C VAL A 144 17.67 -13.22 -3.40
N ILE A 145 16.78 -12.23 -3.47
CA ILE A 145 15.43 -12.27 -2.92
C ILE A 145 14.47 -12.39 -4.09
N LEU A 146 13.52 -13.32 -4.00
CA LEU A 146 12.39 -13.45 -4.89
C LEU A 146 11.10 -13.21 -4.12
N GLY A 147 10.22 -12.39 -4.69
CA GLY A 147 9.00 -11.98 -4.02
C GLY A 147 7.93 -11.43 -4.96
N GLY A 148 6.78 -11.11 -4.38
CA GLY A 148 5.71 -10.34 -4.99
C GLY A 148 5.71 -8.91 -4.47
N ALA A 149 5.66 -7.92 -5.37
CA ALA A 149 5.51 -6.51 -4.99
C ALA A 149 4.56 -5.77 -5.94
N PHE A 150 3.79 -4.83 -5.39
CA PHE A 150 3.04 -3.85 -6.18
C PHE A 150 3.98 -2.75 -6.70
N ASP A 151 3.54 -2.04 -7.74
CA ASP A 151 4.41 -1.10 -8.43
C ASP A 151 4.81 0.11 -7.53
N ASP A 152 3.95 0.52 -6.59
CA ASP A 152 4.28 1.52 -5.55
C ASP A 152 5.45 1.08 -4.65
N SER A 153 5.43 -0.19 -4.27
CA SER A 153 6.41 -0.80 -3.37
C SER A 153 7.75 -1.00 -4.09
N ILE A 154 7.69 -1.28 -5.39
CA ILE A 154 8.87 -1.33 -6.28
C ILE A 154 9.51 0.05 -6.39
N ASP A 155 8.71 1.11 -6.52
CA ASP A 155 9.22 2.49 -6.59
C ASP A 155 9.88 2.90 -5.26
N GLU A 156 9.26 2.59 -4.12
CA GLU A 156 9.85 2.81 -2.79
C GLU A 156 11.20 2.10 -2.63
N LEU A 157 11.30 0.84 -3.05
CA LEU A 157 12.54 0.08 -3.02
C LEU A 157 13.63 0.72 -3.90
N ARG A 158 13.28 1.14 -5.11
CA ARG A 158 14.22 1.80 -6.02
C ARG A 158 14.69 3.14 -5.46
N ALA A 159 13.79 3.91 -4.86
CA ALA A 159 14.12 5.17 -4.18
C ALA A 159 15.03 4.95 -2.97
N ALA A 160 14.90 3.82 -2.27
CA ALA A 160 15.80 3.40 -1.19
C ALA A 160 17.15 2.85 -1.70
N GLY A 161 17.37 2.79 -3.01
CA GLY A 161 18.63 2.37 -3.62
C GLY A 161 18.74 0.87 -3.92
N PHE A 162 17.66 0.10 -3.76
CA PHE A 162 17.66 -1.32 -4.11
C PHE A 162 17.56 -1.52 -5.62
N LYS A 163 18.32 -2.50 -6.13
CA LYS A 163 18.21 -2.96 -7.52
C LYS A 163 17.07 -3.97 -7.62
N VAL A 164 15.94 -3.53 -8.19
CA VAL A 164 14.73 -4.34 -8.37
C VAL A 164 14.51 -4.65 -9.85
N GLU A 165 14.54 -5.94 -10.19
CA GLU A 165 14.19 -6.48 -11.49
C GLU A 165 12.75 -7.04 -11.45
N ILE A 166 11.91 -6.62 -12.40
CA ILE A 166 10.57 -7.19 -12.58
C ILE A 166 10.73 -8.41 -13.50
N LEU A 167 10.32 -9.58 -13.02
CA LEU A 167 10.38 -10.82 -13.78
C LEU A 167 9.20 -10.92 -14.74
N ALA A 168 9.39 -11.66 -15.84
CA ALA A 168 8.33 -11.95 -16.79
C ALA A 168 7.18 -12.69 -16.09
N ASP A 169 5.95 -12.34 -16.47
CA ASP A 169 4.79 -13.03 -15.94
C ASP A 169 4.78 -14.53 -16.35
N PRO A 170 4.25 -15.41 -15.49
CA PRO A 170 4.05 -16.81 -15.85
C PRO A 170 3.16 -16.97 -17.09
N PRO A 171 3.31 -18.06 -17.86
CA PRO A 171 2.45 -18.37 -19.00
C PRO A 171 0.96 -18.30 -18.63
N GLY A 172 0.17 -17.58 -19.44
CA GLY A 172 -1.28 -17.45 -19.27
C GLY A 172 -1.73 -16.25 -18.44
N VAL A 173 -0.82 -15.46 -17.87
CA VAL A 173 -1.14 -14.17 -17.25
C VAL A 173 -1.18 -13.09 -18.34
N LYS A 174 -2.29 -12.35 -18.41
CA LYS A 174 -2.45 -11.15 -19.24
C LYS A 174 -2.64 -9.95 -18.32
N ARG A 175 -1.85 -8.91 -18.56
CA ARG A 175 -1.85 -7.66 -17.82
C ARG A 175 -2.18 -6.52 -18.75
#